data_AF-A0A1V4WZB4-F1
#
_entry.id   AF-A0A1V4WZB4-F1
#
_cell.length_a   1.000
_cell.length_b   1.000
_cell.length_c   1.000
_cell.angle_alpha   90.00
_cell.angle_beta   90.00
_cell.angle_gamma   90.00
#
_symmetry.space_group_name_H-M   'P 1'
#
loop_
_entity.id
_entity.type
_entity.pdbx_description
1 polymer ?
#
loop_
_entity_poly.entity_id
_entity_poly.type
_entity_poly.pdbx_seq_one_letter_code
_entity_poly.pdbx_strand_id
1 'polypeptide(L)'
;MKAYDYHKPHTVKEAIDIMGGLENAKYIAGGTDVMVLLRQGKINPANLVSLRNVAEISRIDTQNGIRIGAGVTHTQIANNEFIREHYSALADGAGVVGSKQIRNVATIGGNICNAAPSADTACPLLVLDAEAVIAGKSGERQVPVDDFIVGPSQVALEKGELVTGFVIPAFGDRTGSAYIKHARRLAMDLPILGIAVRATVKIGGAQAACRDAFKLTDVSDIVKRLEAEGLVLEDVRVAMSVVAPRPVRARKAEEAAKGKTISEKVLEELGEIAASESKPRDSFRGEAWYRRDMVKVLTKRALLKSIERMTGASSMVAPSRLW
;
A
#
# COMPACT_ATOMS: atom_id res chain seq x y z
N MET A 1 9.40 -30.40 -10.92
CA MET A 1 10.26 -29.23 -10.58
C MET A 1 11.70 -29.69 -10.65
N LYS A 2 12.63 -28.85 -11.12
CA LYS A 2 14.07 -29.16 -11.03
C LYS A 2 14.48 -29.17 -9.55
N ALA A 3 15.49 -29.96 -9.22
CA ALA A 3 16.08 -29.97 -7.88
C ALA A 3 16.73 -28.62 -7.56
N TYR A 4 16.71 -28.23 -6.29
CA TYR A 4 17.36 -27.04 -5.77
C TYR A 4 17.87 -27.31 -4.35
N ASP A 5 18.95 -26.65 -3.98
CA ASP A 5 19.42 -26.62 -2.60
C ASP A 5 18.64 -25.58 -1.80
N TYR A 6 18.38 -25.88 -0.52
CA TYR A 6 17.55 -25.04 0.35
C TYR A 6 18.30 -24.62 1.60
N HIS A 7 18.62 -23.33 1.69
CA HIS A 7 19.42 -22.73 2.74
C HIS A 7 18.53 -22.08 3.80
N LYS A 8 18.91 -22.16 5.07
CA LYS A 8 18.13 -21.70 6.23
C LYS A 8 18.96 -20.80 7.17
N PRO A 9 19.34 -19.59 6.75
CA PRO A 9 20.00 -18.62 7.62
C PRO A 9 19.09 -18.19 8.78
N HIS A 10 19.70 -17.75 9.88
CA HIS A 10 19.02 -17.25 11.07
C HIS A 10 19.17 -15.73 11.27
N THR A 11 20.12 -15.10 10.55
CA THR A 11 20.37 -13.65 10.59
C THR A 11 20.35 -13.04 9.19
N VAL A 12 20.13 -11.73 9.10
CA VAL A 12 20.25 -10.97 7.84
C VAL A 12 21.66 -11.14 7.25
N LYS A 13 22.69 -11.08 8.10
CA LYS A 13 24.09 -11.23 7.68
C LYS A 13 24.32 -12.59 7.02
N GLU A 14 23.91 -13.68 7.66
CA GLU A 14 24.03 -15.02 7.08
C GLU A 14 23.28 -15.13 5.74
N ALA A 15 22.08 -14.55 5.65
CA ALA A 15 21.29 -14.57 4.42
C ALA A 15 21.98 -13.83 3.26
N ILE A 16 22.64 -12.71 3.54
CA ILE A 16 23.42 -11.93 2.57
C ILE A 16 24.70 -12.67 2.18
N ASP A 17 25.42 -13.23 3.15
CA ASP A 17 26.67 -13.96 2.92
C ASP A 17 26.43 -15.20 2.04
N ILE A 18 25.39 -15.98 2.34
CA ILE A 18 24.96 -17.11 1.52
C ILE A 18 24.58 -16.64 0.11
N MET A 19 23.73 -15.62 -0.01
CA MET A 19 23.31 -15.12 -1.32
C MET A 19 24.48 -14.62 -2.17
N GLY A 20 25.46 -13.97 -1.54
CA GLY A 20 26.66 -13.46 -2.21
C GLY A 20 27.63 -14.55 -2.67
N GLY A 21 27.60 -15.73 -2.05
CA GLY A 21 28.45 -16.88 -2.40
C GLY A 21 27.83 -17.84 -3.41
N LEU A 22 26.56 -17.64 -3.80
CA LEU A 22 25.84 -18.55 -4.68
C LEU A 22 25.57 -17.95 -6.05
N GLU A 23 25.62 -18.80 -7.07
CA GLU A 23 25.08 -18.50 -8.40
C GLU A 23 23.64 -19.04 -8.53
N ASN A 24 22.84 -18.37 -9.36
CA ASN A 24 21.45 -18.76 -9.63
C ASN A 24 20.63 -19.02 -8.34
N ALA A 25 20.71 -18.07 -7.40
CA ALA A 25 20.02 -18.12 -6.12
C ALA A 25 18.84 -17.15 -6.06
N LYS A 26 17.82 -17.48 -5.25
CA LYS A 26 16.67 -16.59 -5.00
C LYS A 26 16.26 -16.65 -3.54
N TYR A 27 15.96 -15.49 -2.95
CA TYR A 27 15.33 -15.43 -1.64
C TYR A 27 13.91 -16.00 -1.71
N ILE A 28 13.49 -16.66 -0.63
CA ILE A 28 12.12 -17.11 -0.42
C ILE A 28 11.65 -16.75 1.00
N ALA A 29 10.61 -15.92 1.07
CA ALA A 29 9.91 -15.60 2.32
C ALA A 29 8.66 -16.49 2.43
N GLY A 30 7.46 -15.91 2.29
CA GLY A 30 6.19 -16.65 2.32
C GLY A 30 5.97 -17.67 1.20
N GLY A 31 6.74 -17.59 0.12
CA GLY A 31 6.71 -18.54 -0.99
C GLY A 31 5.48 -18.49 -1.90
N THR A 32 4.52 -17.61 -1.65
CA THR A 32 3.22 -17.56 -2.36
C THR A 32 3.34 -17.22 -3.85
N ASP A 33 4.40 -16.51 -4.24
CA ASP A 33 4.73 -16.23 -5.63
C ASP A 33 5.86 -17.16 -6.12
N VAL A 34 6.95 -17.26 -5.35
CA VAL A 34 8.14 -18.05 -5.72
C VAL A 34 7.79 -19.52 -6.01
N MET A 35 7.00 -20.17 -5.14
CA MET A 35 6.63 -21.57 -5.34
C MET A 35 5.69 -21.78 -6.54
N VAL A 36 4.84 -20.79 -6.83
CA VAL A 36 3.96 -20.84 -8.02
C VAL A 36 4.79 -20.72 -9.29
N LEU A 37 5.73 -19.76 -9.33
CA LEU A 37 6.62 -19.57 -10.48
C LEU A 37 7.53 -20.79 -10.73
N LEU A 38 8.03 -21.42 -9.65
CA LEU A 38 8.78 -22.68 -9.72
C LEU A 38 7.94 -23.83 -10.31
N ARG A 39 6.71 -24.00 -9.82
CA ARG A 39 5.80 -25.05 -10.33
C ARG A 39 5.43 -24.82 -11.80
N GLN A 40 5.31 -23.57 -12.23
CA GLN A 40 5.06 -23.19 -13.62
C GLN A 40 6.32 -23.23 -14.50
N GLY A 41 7.50 -23.53 -13.94
CA GLY A 41 8.78 -23.55 -14.67
C GLY A 41 9.28 -22.18 -15.13
N LYS A 42 8.64 -21.09 -14.68
CA LYS A 42 8.99 -19.70 -15.06
C LYS A 42 10.29 -19.22 -14.42
N ILE A 43 10.66 -19.82 -13.29
CA ILE A 43 11.96 -19.63 -12.65
C ILE A 43 12.52 -21.01 -12.29
N ASN A 44 13.85 -21.16 -12.33
CA ASN A 44 14.54 -22.40 -11.99
C ASN A 44 15.86 -22.11 -11.23
N PRO A 45 15.79 -21.46 -10.06
CA PRO A 45 16.96 -21.28 -9.21
C PRO A 45 17.55 -22.63 -8.81
N ALA A 46 18.89 -22.70 -8.80
CA ALA A 46 19.62 -23.84 -8.23
C ALA A 46 19.59 -23.77 -6.68
N ASN A 47 19.43 -22.57 -6.14
CA ASN A 47 19.48 -22.32 -4.70
C ASN A 47 18.30 -21.46 -4.23
N LEU A 48 17.64 -21.88 -3.16
CA LEU A 48 16.67 -21.08 -2.44
C LEU A 48 17.21 -20.70 -1.06
N VAL A 49 17.23 -19.40 -0.76
CA VAL A 49 17.65 -18.89 0.55
C VAL A 49 16.40 -18.48 1.33
N SER A 50 16.06 -19.26 2.34
CA SER A 50 14.87 -19.05 3.15
C SER A 50 15.05 -17.91 4.14
N LEU A 51 14.12 -16.97 4.13
CA LEU A 51 14.09 -15.86 5.09
C LEU A 51 13.19 -16.15 6.31
N ARG A 52 12.56 -17.33 6.35
CA ARG A 52 11.55 -17.68 7.37
C ARG A 52 12.12 -17.67 8.81
N ASN A 53 13.39 -17.99 8.97
CA ASN A 53 14.04 -18.10 10.28
C ASN A 53 14.79 -16.83 10.70
N VAL A 54 14.77 -15.78 9.88
CA VAL A 54 15.47 -14.52 10.15
C VAL A 54 14.58 -13.62 11.02
N ALA A 55 14.70 -13.73 12.33
CA ALA A 55 13.81 -13.04 13.28
C ALA A 55 13.91 -11.49 13.22
N GLU A 56 15.04 -10.97 12.76
CA GLU A 56 15.33 -9.54 12.61
C GLU A 56 14.33 -8.83 11.68
N ILE A 57 13.81 -9.53 10.67
CA ILE A 57 12.90 -8.97 9.67
C ILE A 57 11.42 -9.31 9.96
N SER A 58 11.08 -9.83 11.14
CA SER A 58 9.72 -10.30 11.47
C SER A 58 9.04 -9.48 12.57
N ARG A 59 9.51 -8.25 12.82
CA ARG A 59 9.00 -7.38 13.89
C ARG A 59 8.28 -6.15 13.35
N ILE A 60 7.35 -5.63 14.16
CA ILE A 60 6.72 -4.33 13.98
C ILE A 60 7.10 -3.49 15.19
N ASP A 61 7.65 -2.30 14.95
CA ASP A 61 7.93 -1.27 15.94
C ASP A 61 7.08 -0.03 15.63
N THR A 62 6.49 0.58 16.66
CA THR A 62 5.53 1.69 16.57
C THR A 62 5.94 2.94 17.35
N GLN A 63 7.19 3.04 17.83
CA GLN A 63 7.60 4.14 18.72
C GLN A 63 7.67 5.51 18.03
N ASN A 64 8.23 5.58 16.82
CA ASN A 64 8.49 6.84 16.10
C ASN A 64 8.03 6.73 14.64
N GLY A 65 6.73 6.54 14.45
CA GLY A 65 6.18 6.09 13.17
C GLY A 65 5.98 4.58 13.20
N ILE A 66 6.23 3.89 12.09
CA ILE A 66 6.31 2.43 12.09
C ILE A 66 7.54 1.92 11.34
N ARG A 67 8.23 0.93 11.95
CA ARG A 67 9.20 0.08 11.26
C ARG A 67 8.61 -1.32 11.14
N ILE A 68 8.36 -1.77 9.91
CA ILE A 68 7.82 -3.09 9.61
C ILE A 68 8.89 -3.94 8.95
N GLY A 69 9.28 -5.04 9.58
CA GLY A 69 10.20 -6.00 8.98
C GLY A 69 9.65 -6.63 7.69
N ALA A 70 10.52 -6.91 6.72
CA ALA A 70 10.16 -7.44 5.41
C ALA A 70 9.51 -8.84 5.45
N GLY A 71 9.77 -9.59 6.54
CA GLY A 71 9.19 -10.88 6.86
C GLY A 71 7.87 -10.82 7.63
N VAL A 72 7.36 -9.64 7.97
CA VAL A 72 6.03 -9.50 8.60
C VAL A 72 4.94 -9.86 7.59
N THR A 73 4.01 -10.71 8.03
CA THR A 73 2.92 -11.22 7.18
C THR A 73 1.79 -10.20 7.01
N HIS A 74 1.04 -10.31 5.91
CA HIS A 74 -0.13 -9.46 5.70
C HIS A 74 -1.19 -9.64 6.80
N THR A 75 -1.34 -10.84 7.38
CA THR A 75 -2.26 -11.06 8.52
C THR A 75 -1.81 -10.27 9.75
N GLN A 76 -0.52 -10.26 10.07
CA GLN A 76 0.00 -9.47 11.20
C GLN A 76 -0.25 -7.98 11.00
N ILE A 77 -0.05 -7.46 9.79
CA ILE A 77 -0.28 -6.05 9.47
C ILE A 77 -1.77 -5.69 9.55
N ALA A 78 -2.65 -6.48 8.93
CA ALA A 78 -4.09 -6.21 8.90
C ALA A 78 -4.76 -6.28 10.28
N ASN A 79 -4.16 -7.00 11.23
CA ASN A 79 -4.68 -7.19 12.59
C ASN A 79 -3.96 -6.35 13.66
N ASN A 80 -2.90 -5.62 13.31
CA ASN A 80 -2.21 -4.76 14.26
C ASN A 80 -3.05 -3.51 14.55
N GLU A 81 -3.42 -3.30 15.82
CA GLU A 81 -4.32 -2.22 16.25
C GLU A 81 -3.77 -0.83 15.89
N PHE A 82 -2.49 -0.58 16.19
CA PHE A 82 -1.83 0.69 15.89
C PHE A 82 -1.81 0.99 14.38
N ILE A 83 -1.52 -0.01 13.53
CA ILE A 83 -1.56 0.16 12.07
C ILE A 83 -3.00 0.40 11.59
N ARG A 84 -3.99 -0.31 12.14
CA ARG A 84 -5.41 -0.11 11.78
C ARG A 84 -5.91 1.28 12.14
N GLU A 85 -5.39 1.87 13.20
CA GLU A 85 -5.77 3.19 13.67
C GLU A 85 -5.03 4.30 12.89
N HIS A 86 -3.70 4.25 12.85
CA HIS A 86 -2.88 5.37 12.36
C HIS A 86 -2.40 5.22 10.90
N TYR A 87 -2.38 3.99 10.35
CA TYR A 87 -1.88 3.66 9.01
C TYR A 87 -2.90 2.82 8.24
N SER A 88 -4.16 3.19 8.36
CA SER A 88 -5.32 2.38 7.97
C SER A 88 -5.38 2.00 6.49
N ALA A 89 -4.77 2.76 5.56
CA ALA A 89 -4.57 2.32 4.18
C ALA A 89 -3.71 1.04 4.07
N LEU A 90 -2.67 0.91 4.91
CA LEU A 90 -1.81 -0.27 4.91
C LEU A 90 -2.54 -1.49 5.47
N ALA A 91 -3.33 -1.29 6.53
CA ALA A 91 -4.21 -2.34 7.05
C ALA A 91 -5.26 -2.79 6.01
N ASP A 92 -5.89 -1.83 5.30
CA ASP A 92 -6.82 -2.11 4.20
C ASP A 92 -6.15 -2.97 3.12
N GLY A 93 -5.00 -2.53 2.61
CA GLY A 93 -4.24 -3.21 1.56
C GLY A 93 -3.84 -4.63 1.98
N ALA A 94 -3.25 -4.76 3.17
CA ALA A 94 -2.85 -6.08 3.69
C ALA A 94 -4.06 -7.01 3.91
N GLY A 95 -5.21 -6.47 4.33
CA GLY A 95 -6.43 -7.25 4.61
C GLY A 95 -7.08 -7.88 3.38
N VAL A 96 -6.78 -7.39 2.18
CA VAL A 96 -7.42 -7.83 0.91
C VAL A 96 -6.48 -8.59 -0.03
N VAL A 97 -5.23 -8.84 0.39
CA VAL A 97 -4.29 -9.70 -0.35
C VAL A 97 -4.81 -11.14 -0.36
N GLY A 98 -5.01 -11.71 -1.54
CA GLY A 98 -5.35 -13.13 -1.72
C GLY A 98 -6.49 -13.64 -0.82
N SER A 99 -6.25 -14.78 -0.16
CA SER A 99 -7.10 -15.34 0.90
C SER A 99 -6.44 -15.24 2.26
N LYS A 100 -7.16 -15.61 3.33
CA LYS A 100 -6.59 -15.73 4.67
C LYS A 100 -5.35 -16.64 4.69
N GLN A 101 -5.38 -17.76 3.96
CA GLN A 101 -4.26 -18.70 3.85
C GLN A 101 -3.03 -18.03 3.23
N ILE A 102 -3.22 -17.24 2.17
CA ILE A 102 -2.13 -16.48 1.55
C ILE A 102 -1.61 -15.44 2.53
N ARG A 103 -2.47 -14.66 3.19
CA ARG A 103 -2.04 -13.60 4.12
C ARG A 103 -1.29 -14.10 5.34
N ASN A 104 -1.57 -15.32 5.78
CA ASN A 104 -0.89 -15.94 6.93
C ASN A 104 0.58 -16.28 6.65
N VAL A 105 1.00 -16.31 5.38
CA VAL A 105 2.38 -16.67 5.02
C VAL A 105 3.05 -15.63 4.12
N ALA A 106 2.31 -14.95 3.25
CA ALA A 106 2.82 -13.89 2.39
C ALA A 106 3.24 -12.69 3.23
N THR A 107 4.45 -12.20 2.97
CA THR A 107 5.06 -11.09 3.70
C THR A 107 5.04 -9.81 2.88
N ILE A 108 5.06 -8.67 3.56
CA ILE A 108 5.09 -7.35 2.91
C ILE A 108 6.32 -7.18 2.03
N GLY A 109 7.50 -7.64 2.47
CA GLY A 109 8.72 -7.60 1.66
C GLY A 109 8.62 -8.45 0.40
N GLY A 110 8.00 -9.63 0.50
CA GLY A 110 7.73 -10.46 -0.67
C GLY A 110 6.78 -9.77 -1.66
N ASN A 111 5.73 -9.10 -1.17
CA ASN A 111 4.78 -8.38 -2.01
C ASN A 111 5.43 -7.23 -2.80
N ILE A 112 6.27 -6.43 -2.14
CA ILE A 112 6.93 -5.27 -2.75
C ILE A 112 8.11 -5.67 -3.63
N CYS A 113 8.96 -6.62 -3.21
CA CYS A 113 10.07 -7.12 -4.03
C CYS A 113 9.60 -7.91 -5.27
N ASN A 114 8.40 -8.52 -5.23
CA ASN A 114 7.79 -9.11 -6.42
C ASN A 114 7.37 -8.04 -7.44
N ALA A 115 7.16 -6.79 -7.02
CA ALA A 115 6.83 -5.64 -7.86
C ALA A 115 5.72 -5.90 -8.88
N ALA A 116 4.70 -6.66 -8.48
CA ALA A 116 3.52 -6.83 -9.30
C ALA A 116 2.77 -5.49 -9.41
N PRO A 117 2.35 -5.06 -10.62
CA PRO A 117 1.59 -3.81 -10.78
C PRO A 117 0.26 -3.78 -10.01
N SER A 118 -0.18 -4.94 -9.53
CA SER A 118 -1.42 -5.18 -8.77
C SER A 118 -1.18 -5.47 -7.29
N ALA A 119 0.02 -5.17 -6.76
CA ALA A 119 0.36 -5.37 -5.36
C ALA A 119 -0.49 -4.47 -4.43
N ASP A 120 -1.33 -5.09 -3.58
CA ASP A 120 -2.31 -4.37 -2.76
C ASP A 120 -1.67 -3.49 -1.66
N THR A 121 -0.45 -3.79 -1.19
CA THR A 121 0.24 -2.93 -0.20
C THR A 121 1.15 -1.88 -0.84
N ALA A 122 1.33 -1.87 -2.15
CA ALA A 122 2.23 -0.90 -2.80
C ALA A 122 1.66 0.53 -2.75
N CYS A 123 0.40 0.75 -3.16
CA CYS A 123 -0.22 2.08 -3.08
C CYS A 123 -0.29 2.62 -1.64
N PRO A 124 -0.68 1.83 -0.62
CA PRO A 124 -0.58 2.26 0.77
C PRO A 124 0.81 2.74 1.17
N LEU A 125 1.87 2.00 0.84
CA LEU A 125 3.24 2.41 1.16
C LEU A 125 3.63 3.71 0.44
N LEU A 126 3.18 3.93 -0.80
CA LEU A 126 3.44 5.17 -1.55
C LEU A 126 2.78 6.40 -0.90
N VAL A 127 1.52 6.30 -0.46
CA VAL A 127 0.82 7.44 0.16
C VAL A 127 1.22 7.70 1.61
N LEU A 128 1.82 6.70 2.25
CA LEU A 128 2.37 6.80 3.60
C LEU A 128 3.86 7.21 3.58
N ASP A 129 4.40 7.61 2.42
CA ASP A 129 5.79 8.06 2.26
C ASP A 129 6.80 7.04 2.84
N ALA A 130 6.55 5.75 2.61
CA ALA A 130 7.40 4.67 3.12
C ALA A 130 8.76 4.60 2.42
N GLU A 131 9.79 4.24 3.19
CA GLU A 131 11.13 3.93 2.70
C GLU A 131 11.45 2.46 2.90
N ALA A 132 11.95 1.79 1.86
CA ALA A 132 12.48 0.44 1.94
C ALA A 132 13.88 0.48 2.55
N VAL A 133 14.09 -0.34 3.59
CA VAL A 133 15.38 -0.52 4.24
C VAL A 133 16.09 -1.71 3.62
N ILE A 134 17.28 -1.48 3.08
CA ILE A 134 18.02 -2.45 2.28
C ILE A 134 19.38 -2.68 2.93
N ALA A 135 19.68 -3.93 3.25
CA ALA A 135 20.98 -4.35 3.75
C ALA A 135 21.77 -5.07 2.66
N GLY A 136 23.05 -4.77 2.56
CA GLY A 136 24.01 -5.46 1.71
C GLY A 136 25.37 -5.57 2.40
N LYS A 137 26.39 -6.09 1.71
CA LYS A 137 27.75 -6.21 2.27
C LYS A 137 28.38 -4.87 2.65
N SER A 138 27.98 -3.80 1.96
CA SER A 138 28.48 -2.44 2.17
C SER A 138 27.76 -1.67 3.29
N GLY A 139 26.76 -2.26 3.94
CA GLY A 139 25.96 -1.63 5.00
C GLY A 139 24.47 -1.57 4.69
N GLU A 140 23.78 -0.66 5.39
CA GLU A 140 22.34 -0.42 5.24
C GLU A 140 22.09 0.91 4.52
N ARG A 141 21.08 0.93 3.64
CA ARG A 141 20.58 2.14 2.97
C ARG A 141 19.06 2.17 2.98
N GLN A 142 18.49 3.36 2.87
CA GLN A 142 17.05 3.56 2.74
C GLN A 142 16.72 4.16 1.36
N VAL A 143 15.63 3.71 0.77
CA VAL A 143 15.16 4.17 -0.55
C VAL A 143 13.65 4.40 -0.48
N PRO A 144 13.12 5.56 -0.93
CA PRO A 144 11.68 5.75 -1.04
C PRO A 144 11.03 4.64 -1.85
N VAL A 145 9.88 4.10 -1.41
CA VAL A 145 9.21 3.00 -2.11
C VAL A 145 8.83 3.38 -3.55
N ASP A 146 8.58 4.67 -3.81
CA ASP A 146 8.32 5.21 -5.17
C ASP A 146 9.52 5.05 -6.11
N ASP A 147 10.73 5.16 -5.58
CA ASP A 147 11.99 4.99 -6.31
C ASP A 147 12.47 3.54 -6.29
N PHE A 148 12.03 2.76 -5.29
CA PHE A 148 12.37 1.34 -5.16
C PHE A 148 11.71 0.48 -6.23
N ILE A 149 10.43 0.72 -6.56
CA ILE A 149 9.70 -0.03 -7.58
C ILE A 149 9.94 0.63 -8.94
N VAL A 150 10.94 0.16 -9.69
CA VAL A 150 11.34 0.78 -10.96
C VAL A 150 10.55 0.28 -12.18
N GLY A 151 9.86 -0.85 -12.07
CA GLY A 151 9.04 -1.40 -13.15
C GLY A 151 8.30 -2.68 -12.79
N PRO A 152 7.56 -3.29 -13.74
CA PRO A 152 6.90 -4.56 -13.53
C PRO A 152 7.91 -5.65 -13.18
N SER A 153 7.79 -6.24 -11.99
CA SER A 153 8.70 -7.27 -11.49
C SER A 153 10.17 -6.81 -11.36
N GLN A 154 10.39 -5.49 -11.24
CA GLN A 154 11.72 -4.89 -11.14
C GLN A 154 11.79 -3.93 -9.96
N VAL A 155 12.82 -4.10 -9.13
CA VAL A 155 13.09 -3.25 -7.97
C VAL A 155 14.55 -2.81 -7.95
N ALA A 156 14.84 -1.72 -7.24
CA ALA A 156 16.18 -1.16 -7.08
C ALA A 156 17.03 -1.93 -6.05
N LEU A 157 17.16 -3.25 -6.23
CA LEU A 157 18.07 -4.12 -5.49
C LEU A 157 19.28 -4.50 -6.35
N GLU A 158 20.46 -4.37 -5.76
CA GLU A 158 21.71 -4.89 -6.29
C GLU A 158 21.91 -6.37 -5.89
N LYS A 159 22.88 -7.03 -6.55
CA LYS A 159 23.17 -8.44 -6.27
C LYS A 159 23.63 -8.63 -4.82
N GLY A 160 22.93 -9.50 -4.10
CA GLY A 160 23.25 -9.81 -2.70
C GLY A 160 22.62 -8.86 -1.68
N GLU A 161 21.83 -7.89 -2.12
CA GLU A 161 21.04 -7.05 -1.21
C GLU A 161 19.75 -7.73 -0.77
N LEU A 162 19.29 -7.38 0.43
CA LEU A 162 18.07 -7.86 1.05
C LEU A 162 17.28 -6.68 1.61
N VAL A 163 15.99 -6.57 1.26
CA VAL A 163 15.08 -5.67 1.99
C VAL A 163 14.85 -6.26 3.38
N THR A 164 15.23 -5.52 4.42
CA THR A 164 15.06 -5.93 5.82
C THR A 164 13.76 -5.40 6.42
N GLY A 165 13.22 -4.31 5.87
CA GLY A 165 11.94 -3.76 6.31
C GLY A 165 11.55 -2.48 5.58
N PHE A 166 10.55 -1.81 6.13
CA PHE A 166 10.03 -0.54 5.68
C PHE A 166 9.92 0.40 6.87
N VAL A 167 10.37 1.65 6.72
CA VAL A 167 10.18 2.72 7.69
C VAL A 167 9.15 3.68 7.14
N ILE A 168 8.21 4.09 8.00
CA ILE A 168 7.10 4.97 7.65
C ILE A 168 7.03 6.04 8.74
N PRO A 169 7.02 7.33 8.38
CA PRO A 169 7.06 8.42 9.35
C PRO A 169 5.79 8.46 10.21
N ALA A 170 5.89 9.07 11.39
CA ALA A 170 4.74 9.39 12.22
C ALA A 170 3.89 10.49 11.58
N PHE A 171 2.57 10.39 11.75
CA PHE A 171 1.62 11.41 11.33
C PHE A 171 0.87 11.96 12.55
N GLY A 172 0.46 13.23 12.50
CA GLY A 172 -0.34 13.84 13.56
C GLY A 172 -1.81 13.43 13.52
N ASP A 173 -2.54 13.72 14.59
CA ASP A 173 -3.94 13.29 14.85
C ASP A 173 -4.98 13.71 13.79
N ARG A 174 -4.61 14.64 12.89
CA ARG A 174 -5.46 15.09 11.78
C ARG A 174 -5.14 14.43 10.45
N THR A 175 -4.51 13.27 10.50
CA THR A 175 -4.15 12.48 9.33
C THR A 175 -4.96 11.19 9.30
N GLY A 176 -5.59 10.90 8.18
CA GLY A 176 -6.22 9.61 7.94
C GLY A 176 -5.79 9.04 6.59
N SER A 177 -5.98 7.74 6.40
CA SER A 177 -5.65 7.08 5.14
C SER A 177 -6.64 5.97 4.80
N ALA A 178 -6.79 5.67 3.51
CA ALA A 178 -7.61 4.57 3.06
C ALA A 178 -7.08 3.93 1.79
N TYR A 179 -7.31 2.62 1.64
CA TYR A 179 -7.12 1.91 0.39
C TYR A 179 -8.42 1.26 -0.05
N ILE A 180 -8.71 1.37 -1.34
CA ILE A 180 -9.86 0.74 -1.98
C ILE A 180 -9.34 -0.16 -3.10
N LYS A 181 -9.58 -1.46 -2.95
CA LYS A 181 -9.40 -2.45 -3.99
C LYS A 181 -10.69 -2.61 -4.78
N HIS A 182 -10.65 -2.25 -6.05
CA HIS A 182 -11.73 -2.52 -6.99
C HIS A 182 -11.45 -3.80 -7.75
N ALA A 183 -12.30 -4.82 -7.58
CA ALA A 183 -12.14 -6.14 -8.16
C ALA A 183 -13.50 -6.77 -8.47
N ARG A 184 -13.52 -7.88 -9.24
CA ARG A 184 -14.79 -8.56 -9.59
C ARG A 184 -15.34 -9.40 -8.44
N ARG A 185 -14.49 -9.75 -7.48
CA ARG A 185 -14.83 -10.56 -6.30
C ARG A 185 -14.13 -9.99 -5.07
N LEU A 186 -14.76 -10.15 -3.90
CA LEU A 186 -14.26 -9.63 -2.62
C LEU A 186 -13.01 -10.35 -2.09
N ALA A 187 -12.67 -11.54 -2.62
CA ALA A 187 -11.50 -12.30 -2.23
C ALA A 187 -10.92 -13.07 -3.44
N MET A 188 -9.63 -13.42 -3.36
CA MET A 188 -8.95 -14.23 -4.38
C MET A 188 -9.03 -13.67 -5.82
N ASP A 189 -9.03 -12.34 -5.96
CA ASP A 189 -8.97 -11.66 -7.24
C ASP A 189 -7.85 -10.61 -7.24
N LEU A 190 -7.25 -10.40 -8.41
CA LEU A 190 -6.34 -9.28 -8.60
C LEU A 190 -7.17 -8.01 -8.85
N PRO A 191 -6.73 -6.84 -8.37
CA PRO A 191 -7.43 -5.59 -8.62
C PRO A 191 -7.63 -5.35 -10.13
N ILE A 192 -8.82 -4.88 -10.49
CA ILE A 192 -9.02 -4.10 -11.70
C ILE A 192 -8.28 -2.76 -11.55
N LEU A 193 -8.35 -2.19 -10.35
CA LEU A 193 -7.78 -0.92 -9.91
C LEU A 193 -7.58 -0.96 -8.39
N GLY A 194 -6.52 -0.34 -7.89
CA GLY A 194 -6.37 -0.02 -6.47
C GLY A 194 -6.05 1.46 -6.29
N ILE A 195 -6.74 2.13 -5.37
CA ILE A 195 -6.50 3.53 -5.02
C ILE A 195 -6.20 3.62 -3.53
N ALA A 196 -5.08 4.26 -3.18
CA ALA A 196 -4.79 4.68 -1.82
C ALA A 196 -4.80 6.20 -1.72
N VAL A 197 -5.31 6.73 -0.61
CA VAL A 197 -5.22 8.15 -0.27
C VAL A 197 -4.74 8.28 1.17
N ARG A 198 -3.89 9.26 1.45
CA ARG A 198 -3.64 9.81 2.79
C ARG A 198 -3.99 11.29 2.74
N ALA A 199 -4.69 11.79 3.76
CA ALA A 199 -5.05 13.19 3.86
C ALA A 199 -4.79 13.71 5.28
N THR A 200 -4.04 14.79 5.36
CA THR A 200 -3.90 15.66 6.53
C THR A 200 -4.77 16.89 6.30
N VAL A 201 -5.57 17.27 7.29
CA VAL A 201 -6.50 18.38 7.15
C VAL A 201 -6.41 19.36 8.30
N LYS A 202 -6.82 20.60 8.03
CA LYS A 202 -7.05 21.64 9.03
C LYS A 202 -8.53 21.95 9.08
N ILE A 203 -9.10 21.99 10.29
CA ILE A 203 -10.50 22.35 10.51
C ILE A 203 -10.54 23.80 11.01
N GLY A 204 -11.37 24.65 10.39
CA GLY A 204 -11.56 26.04 10.79
C GLY A 204 -12.43 26.21 12.06
N GLY A 205 -13.30 25.24 12.36
CA GLY A 205 -14.21 25.21 13.52
C GLY A 205 -13.88 24.16 14.61
N ALA A 206 -14.86 23.83 15.48
CA ALA A 206 -14.71 22.86 16.57
C ALA A 206 -14.74 21.40 16.08
N GLN A 207 -13.75 20.59 16.48
CA GLN A 207 -13.51 19.21 16.01
C GLN A 207 -14.70 18.23 16.19
N ALA A 208 -15.59 18.48 17.16
CA ALA A 208 -16.77 17.64 17.40
C ALA A 208 -17.77 17.65 16.23
N ALA A 209 -17.81 18.73 15.44
CA ALA A 209 -18.79 18.92 14.39
C ALA A 209 -18.48 18.06 13.12
N CYS A 210 -17.19 17.89 12.77
CA CYS A 210 -16.78 17.05 11.63
C CYS A 210 -17.12 15.57 11.82
N ARG A 211 -17.17 15.09 13.08
CA ARG A 211 -17.57 13.71 13.40
C ARG A 211 -19.03 13.45 13.02
N ASP A 212 -19.89 14.43 13.24
CA ASP A 212 -21.32 14.31 12.99
C ASP A 212 -21.66 14.39 11.49
N ALA A 213 -20.79 15.00 10.67
CA ALA A 213 -20.95 15.00 9.21
C ALA A 213 -21.09 13.57 8.68
N PHE A 214 -20.27 12.64 9.18
CA PHE A 214 -20.31 11.22 8.81
C PHE A 214 -21.42 10.42 9.50
N LYS A 215 -22.39 11.05 10.16
CA LYS A 215 -23.67 10.41 10.53
C LYS A 215 -24.71 10.53 9.40
N LEU A 216 -24.56 11.51 8.52
CA LEU A 216 -25.45 11.73 7.36
C LEU A 216 -25.34 10.57 6.37
N THR A 217 -26.42 10.24 5.67
CA THR A 217 -26.44 9.11 4.71
C THR A 217 -26.05 9.51 3.30
N ASP A 218 -26.35 10.74 2.88
CA ASP A 218 -26.05 11.24 1.53
C ASP A 218 -24.64 11.84 1.46
N VAL A 219 -23.86 11.46 0.44
CA VAL A 219 -22.47 11.94 0.27
C VAL A 219 -22.43 13.45 0.04
N SER A 220 -23.39 14.00 -0.70
CA SER A 220 -23.50 15.44 -0.99
C SER A 220 -23.69 16.22 0.30
N ASP A 221 -24.51 15.72 1.22
CA ASP A 221 -24.76 16.37 2.51
C ASP A 221 -23.53 16.30 3.43
N ILE A 222 -22.79 15.18 3.42
CA ILE A 222 -21.49 15.06 4.10
C ILE A 222 -20.54 16.14 3.59
N VAL A 223 -20.39 16.25 2.27
CA VAL A 223 -19.45 17.19 1.65
C VAL A 223 -19.83 18.65 1.96
N LYS A 224 -21.11 19.01 1.80
CA LYS A 224 -21.61 20.35 2.17
C LYS A 224 -21.35 20.68 3.64
N ARG A 225 -21.47 19.68 4.52
CA ARG A 225 -21.19 19.87 5.95
C ARG A 225 -19.72 20.12 6.22
N LEU A 226 -18.82 19.33 5.61
CA LEU A 226 -17.37 19.52 5.73
C LEU A 226 -16.92 20.87 5.13
N GLU A 227 -17.55 21.29 4.04
CA GLU A 227 -17.33 22.60 3.42
C GLU A 227 -17.75 23.74 4.36
N ALA A 228 -18.95 23.66 4.93
CA ALA A 228 -19.46 24.65 5.89
C ALA A 228 -18.60 24.78 7.15
N GLU A 229 -17.90 23.71 7.54
CA GLU A 229 -16.98 23.70 8.68
C GLU A 229 -15.56 24.17 8.33
N GLY A 230 -15.32 24.51 7.07
CA GLY A 230 -14.05 25.02 6.59
C GLY A 230 -12.93 23.99 6.71
N LEU A 231 -13.20 22.72 6.36
CA LEU A 231 -12.18 21.69 6.31
C LEU A 231 -11.26 21.93 5.11
N VAL A 232 -10.00 22.24 5.39
CA VAL A 232 -8.94 22.52 4.41
C VAL A 232 -8.01 21.33 4.29
N LEU A 233 -7.72 20.92 3.06
CA LEU A 233 -6.75 19.86 2.74
C LEU A 233 -5.32 20.43 2.85
N GLU A 234 -4.57 19.99 3.85
CA GLU A 234 -3.20 20.50 4.10
C GLU A 234 -2.14 19.71 3.33
N ASP A 235 -2.23 18.38 3.39
CA ASP A 235 -1.33 17.47 2.68
C ASP A 235 -2.12 16.25 2.22
N VAL A 236 -2.16 16.02 0.91
CA VAL A 236 -2.88 14.91 0.30
C VAL A 236 -1.92 14.10 -0.55
N ARG A 237 -1.99 12.77 -0.41
CA ARG A 237 -1.22 11.80 -1.17
C ARG A 237 -2.18 10.87 -1.87
N VAL A 238 -1.99 10.64 -3.17
CA VAL A 238 -2.87 9.79 -3.98
C VAL A 238 -2.01 8.82 -4.77
N ALA A 239 -2.19 7.51 -4.57
CA ALA A 239 -1.49 6.48 -5.31
C ALA A 239 -2.44 5.48 -5.96
N MET A 240 -2.06 4.99 -7.14
CA MET A 240 -2.91 4.17 -8.00
C MET A 240 -2.14 2.96 -8.53
N SER A 241 -2.76 1.78 -8.53
CA SER A 241 -2.20 0.53 -9.07
C SER A 241 -3.01 0.05 -10.28
N VAL A 242 -2.42 -0.79 -11.12
CA VAL A 242 -3.05 -1.31 -12.36
C VAL A 242 -3.40 -0.23 -13.41
N VAL A 243 -2.89 1.00 -13.23
CA VAL A 243 -3.08 2.13 -14.16
C VAL A 243 -1.78 2.64 -14.77
N ALA A 244 -0.70 1.90 -14.59
CA ALA A 244 0.61 2.12 -15.21
C ALA A 244 1.43 0.81 -15.08
N PRO A 245 2.62 0.71 -15.71
CA PRO A 245 3.51 -0.44 -15.54
C PRO A 245 3.94 -0.71 -14.10
N ARG A 246 3.90 0.32 -13.23
CA ARG A 246 4.10 0.22 -11.78
C ARG A 246 3.03 1.03 -11.05
N PRO A 247 2.83 0.84 -9.74
CA PRO A 247 2.07 1.78 -8.93
C PRO A 247 2.66 3.19 -9.04
N VAL A 248 1.81 4.21 -9.12
CA VAL A 248 2.21 5.61 -9.34
C VAL A 248 1.44 6.55 -8.42
N ARG A 249 2.07 7.68 -8.08
CA ARG A 249 1.40 8.79 -7.40
C ARG A 249 0.82 9.79 -8.40
N ALA A 250 -0.39 10.27 -8.13
CA ALA A 250 -1.05 11.33 -8.90
C ALA A 250 -0.59 12.70 -8.38
N ARG A 251 0.67 13.04 -8.66
CA ARG A 251 1.36 14.22 -8.08
C ARG A 251 0.65 15.53 -8.43
N LYS A 252 0.08 15.65 -9.63
CA LYS A 252 -0.69 16.85 -9.99
C LYS A 252 -1.97 16.97 -9.16
N ALA A 253 -2.65 15.85 -8.88
CA ALA A 253 -3.81 15.85 -8.00
C ALA A 253 -3.43 16.23 -6.56
N GLU A 254 -2.30 15.71 -6.06
CA GLU A 254 -1.76 16.07 -4.73
C GLU A 254 -1.51 17.58 -4.61
N GLU A 255 -0.81 18.19 -5.58
CA GLU A 255 -0.56 19.63 -5.59
C GLU A 255 -1.85 20.44 -5.73
N ALA A 256 -2.79 19.99 -6.56
CA ALA A 256 -4.07 20.66 -6.74
C ALA A 256 -4.98 20.60 -5.50
N ALA A 257 -4.76 19.66 -4.58
CA ALA A 257 -5.52 19.56 -3.34
C ALA A 257 -5.05 20.56 -2.28
N LYS A 258 -3.76 20.91 -2.28
CA LYS A 258 -3.12 21.65 -1.21
C LYS A 258 -3.77 23.01 -0.96
N GLY A 259 -4.19 23.24 0.27
CA GLY A 259 -4.81 24.48 0.74
C GLY A 259 -6.27 24.69 0.31
N LYS A 260 -6.89 23.75 -0.41
CA LYS A 260 -8.30 23.88 -0.81
C LYS A 260 -9.23 23.44 0.32
N THR A 261 -10.30 24.20 0.50
CA THR A 261 -11.46 23.75 1.28
C THR A 261 -12.17 22.63 0.51
N ILE A 262 -12.53 21.55 1.19
CA ILE A 262 -13.25 20.44 0.56
C ILE A 262 -14.62 20.90 0.05
N SER A 263 -14.97 20.51 -1.17
CA SER A 263 -16.28 20.70 -1.78
C SER A 263 -16.49 19.68 -2.89
N GLU A 264 -17.71 19.53 -3.41
CA GLU A 264 -18.01 18.61 -4.52
C GLU A 264 -17.15 18.91 -5.74
N LYS A 265 -17.00 20.20 -6.08
CA LYS A 265 -16.17 20.67 -7.18
C LYS A 265 -14.70 20.29 -7.00
N VAL A 266 -14.16 20.42 -5.78
CA VAL A 266 -12.78 20.01 -5.49
C VAL A 266 -12.62 18.50 -5.63
N LEU A 267 -13.56 17.70 -5.11
CA LEU A 267 -13.52 16.25 -5.27
C LEU A 267 -13.58 15.83 -6.75
N GLU A 268 -14.43 16.47 -7.55
CA GLU A 268 -14.50 16.29 -9.00
C GLU A 268 -13.18 16.60 -9.69
N GLU A 269 -12.62 17.78 -9.43
CA GLU A 269 -11.36 18.23 -9.99
C GLU A 269 -10.21 17.26 -9.67
N LEU A 270 -10.07 16.84 -8.40
CA LEU A 270 -9.04 15.90 -7.98
C LEU A 270 -9.17 14.54 -8.67
N GLY A 271 -10.41 14.06 -8.82
CA GLY A 271 -10.68 12.81 -9.55
C GLY A 271 -10.30 12.90 -11.02
N GLU A 272 -10.63 14.00 -11.69
CA GLU A 272 -10.27 14.24 -13.09
C GLU A 272 -8.76 14.35 -13.29
N ILE A 273 -8.06 15.09 -12.41
CA ILE A 273 -6.60 15.22 -12.48
C ILE A 273 -5.94 13.86 -12.26
N ALA A 274 -6.34 13.10 -11.25
CA ALA A 274 -5.80 11.76 -11.00
C ALA A 274 -6.02 10.81 -12.20
N ALA A 275 -7.20 10.86 -12.83
CA ALA A 275 -7.49 10.08 -14.02
C ALA A 275 -6.62 10.50 -15.22
N SER A 276 -6.31 11.79 -15.37
CA SER A 276 -5.42 12.30 -16.43
C SER A 276 -3.95 11.84 -16.27
N GLU A 277 -3.52 11.59 -15.03
CA GLU A 277 -2.19 11.05 -14.71
C GLU A 277 -2.11 9.52 -14.89
N SER A 278 -3.27 8.87 -15.02
CA SER A 278 -3.37 7.43 -15.21
C SER A 278 -3.10 7.03 -16.67
N LYS A 279 -2.38 5.92 -16.88
CA LYS A 279 -2.05 5.34 -18.19
C LYS A 279 -2.45 3.85 -18.27
N PRO A 280 -3.72 3.50 -17.99
CA PRO A 280 -4.16 2.11 -18.05
C PRO A 280 -4.13 1.59 -19.50
N ARG A 281 -3.92 0.28 -19.63
CA ARG A 281 -4.05 -0.48 -20.88
C ARG A 281 -5.30 -1.35 -20.84
N ASP A 282 -5.75 -1.84 -21.98
CA ASP A 282 -6.83 -2.83 -22.03
C ASP A 282 -6.35 -4.19 -21.53
N SER A 283 -7.29 -4.97 -20.99
CA SER A 283 -7.01 -6.33 -20.49
C SER A 283 -8.30 -7.10 -20.30
N PHE A 284 -8.20 -8.43 -20.18
CA PHE A 284 -9.35 -9.28 -19.83
C PHE A 284 -10.03 -8.95 -18.48
N ARG A 285 -9.41 -8.15 -17.61
CA ARG A 285 -9.99 -7.70 -16.33
C ARG A 285 -10.78 -6.41 -16.45
N GLY A 286 -10.61 -5.67 -17.54
CA GLY A 286 -11.19 -4.35 -17.74
C GLY A 286 -10.42 -3.55 -18.78
N GLU A 287 -11.18 -2.74 -19.49
CA GLU A 287 -10.71 -1.77 -20.49
C GLU A 287 -10.08 -0.54 -19.83
N ALA A 288 -9.22 0.15 -20.57
CA ALA A 288 -8.52 1.34 -20.11
C ALA A 288 -9.48 2.49 -19.79
N TRP A 289 -10.50 2.71 -20.63
CA TRP A 289 -11.50 3.77 -20.39
C TRP A 289 -12.20 3.58 -19.04
N TYR A 290 -12.61 2.34 -18.74
CA TYR A 290 -13.31 2.00 -17.51
C TYR A 290 -12.42 2.26 -16.29
N ARG A 291 -11.14 1.88 -16.37
CA ARG A 291 -10.18 2.19 -15.31
C ARG A 291 -10.04 3.69 -15.08
N ARG A 292 -9.96 4.50 -16.14
CA ARG A 292 -9.87 5.97 -16.01
C ARG A 292 -11.09 6.54 -15.30
N ASP A 293 -12.29 6.12 -15.69
CA ASP A 293 -13.52 6.57 -15.03
C ASP A 293 -13.57 6.14 -13.57
N MET A 294 -13.15 4.91 -13.28
CA MET A 294 -13.10 4.42 -11.91
C MET A 294 -12.04 5.13 -11.05
N VAL A 295 -10.93 5.61 -11.63
CA VAL A 295 -9.96 6.45 -10.91
C VAL A 295 -10.64 7.72 -10.40
N LYS A 296 -11.46 8.39 -11.23
CA LYS A 296 -12.18 9.60 -10.83
C LYS A 296 -13.06 9.35 -9.62
N VAL A 297 -13.82 8.26 -9.66
CA VAL A 297 -14.78 7.88 -8.61
C VAL A 297 -14.06 7.45 -7.33
N LEU A 298 -13.10 6.53 -7.43
CA LEU A 298 -12.46 5.93 -6.26
C LEU A 298 -11.49 6.88 -5.58
N THR A 299 -10.91 7.85 -6.27
CA THR A 299 -10.09 8.91 -5.64
C THR A 299 -10.92 9.72 -4.66
N LYS A 300 -12.13 10.15 -5.05
CA LYS A 300 -13.07 10.88 -4.16
C LYS A 300 -13.44 10.04 -2.95
N ARG A 301 -13.81 8.78 -3.19
CA ARG A 301 -14.23 7.81 -2.15
C ARG A 301 -13.10 7.55 -1.14
N ALA A 302 -11.88 7.32 -1.63
CA ALA A 302 -10.73 7.08 -0.77
C ALA A 302 -10.34 8.33 0.04
N LEU A 303 -10.46 9.53 -0.54
CA LEU A 303 -10.23 10.79 0.18
C LEU A 303 -11.26 10.99 1.30
N LEU A 304 -12.55 10.85 1.01
CA LEU A 304 -13.61 10.96 2.02
C LEU A 304 -13.46 9.92 3.13
N LYS A 305 -13.15 8.67 2.78
CA LYS A 305 -12.89 7.60 3.75
C LYS A 305 -11.65 7.88 4.61
N SER A 306 -10.63 8.54 4.06
CA SER A 306 -9.44 8.97 4.80
C SER A 306 -9.82 10.03 5.84
N ILE A 307 -10.65 11.01 5.46
CA ILE A 307 -11.15 12.06 6.36
C ILE A 307 -12.05 11.47 7.45
N GLU A 308 -12.95 10.54 7.10
CA GLU A 308 -13.80 9.85 8.08
C GLU A 308 -12.97 9.18 9.18
N ARG A 309 -11.90 8.46 8.81
CA ARG A 309 -11.05 7.72 9.75
C ARG A 309 -10.30 8.60 10.72
N MET A 310 -9.81 9.73 10.24
CA MET A 310 -9.18 10.77 11.06
C MET A 310 -10.16 11.34 12.10
N THR A 311 -11.41 11.54 11.74
CA THR A 311 -12.39 12.07 12.70
C THR A 311 -12.77 11.03 13.77
N GLY A 312 -12.41 9.75 13.60
CA GLY A 312 -12.80 8.68 14.52
C GLY A 312 -14.25 8.21 14.32
N ALA A 313 -14.93 8.68 13.26
CA ALA A 313 -16.30 8.26 12.95
C ALA A 313 -16.39 6.76 12.60
N SER A 314 -15.30 6.13 12.14
CA SER A 314 -15.27 4.70 11.81
C SER A 314 -15.45 3.75 13.02
N SER A 315 -15.32 4.23 14.27
CA SER A 315 -15.65 3.44 15.48
C SER A 315 -17.13 3.53 15.86
N MET A 316 -17.89 4.44 15.25
CA MET A 316 -19.34 4.50 15.37
C MET A 316 -19.91 3.46 14.42
N VAL A 317 -20.73 2.54 14.93
CA VAL A 317 -21.32 1.42 14.19
C VAL A 317 -22.24 1.94 13.08
N ALA A 318 -21.65 2.34 11.95
CA ALA A 318 -22.36 2.59 10.71
C ALA A 318 -22.13 1.36 9.80
N PRO A 319 -23.16 0.83 9.13
CA PRO A 319 -22.96 -0.20 8.11
C PRO A 319 -21.91 0.31 7.13
N SER A 320 -21.00 -0.56 6.70
CA SER A 320 -19.93 -0.24 5.75
C SER A 320 -20.49 0.64 4.64
N ARG A 321 -20.23 1.95 4.71
CA ARG A 321 -20.70 2.88 3.70
C ARG A 321 -20.05 2.42 2.41
N LEU A 322 -20.88 2.01 1.45
CA LEU A 322 -20.44 1.74 0.11
C LEU A 322 -20.14 3.09 -0.52
N TRP A 323 -19.00 3.67 -0.14
CA TRP A 323 -18.43 4.83 -0.80
C TRP A 323 -18.49 4.61 -2.29
#